data_AF-A0A947X908-F1
#
_entry.id   AF-A0A947X908-F1
#
_cell.length_a   1.000
_cell.length_b   1.000
_cell.length_c   1.000
_cell.angle_alpha   90.00
_cell.angle_beta   90.00
_cell.angle_gamma   90.00
#
_symmetry.space_group_name_H-M   'P 1'
#
loop_
_entity.id
_entity.type
_entity.pdbx_description
1 polymer ?
#
loop_
_entity_poly.entity_id
_entity_poly.type
_entity_poly.pdbx_seq_one_letter_code
_entity_poly.pdbx_strand_id
1 'polypeptide(L)'
;DNLDVKQKKSFKKWFFLSIFILIIIVLAFNWWLLSSQKIPFKDLVPENRVVFSLVNQEALYNQTSPYTQPAMDKINNYFKQVDLSFKDNVQSAFKQEAGFILMPANDETSFPFFLAFERKASFGDIKSVLDKIEVNLKKDYNFSQEKYRQIEVTLLDPIYSTDNLPNLYAFAQVEDYFIITNSKELLKEIINLIID
;
A
#
# COMPACT_ATOMS: atom_id res chain seq x y z
N ASP A 1 38.34 -46.98 -36.06
CA ASP A 1 38.46 -45.50 -36.09
C ASP A 1 37.23 -44.68 -36.50
N ASN A 2 36.27 -45.18 -37.30
CA ASN A 2 35.12 -44.36 -37.74
C ASN A 2 33.82 -44.47 -36.89
N LEU A 3 33.78 -45.35 -35.89
CA LEU A 3 32.60 -45.55 -35.03
C LEU A 3 32.60 -44.62 -33.79
N ASP A 4 33.76 -44.40 -33.17
CA ASP A 4 33.91 -43.50 -32.01
C ASP A 4 33.59 -42.04 -32.31
N VAL A 5 33.89 -41.57 -33.53
CA VAL A 5 33.64 -40.18 -33.93
C VAL A 5 32.14 -39.89 -34.11
N LYS A 6 31.35 -40.87 -34.54
CA LYS A 6 29.88 -40.73 -34.68
C LYS A 6 29.17 -40.73 -33.32
N GLN A 7 29.58 -41.59 -32.38
CA GLN A 7 28.99 -41.62 -31.03
C GLN A 7 29.29 -40.35 -30.23
N LYS A 8 30.54 -39.83 -30.28
CA LYS A 8 30.91 -38.56 -29.61
C LYS A 8 30.16 -37.35 -30.19
N LYS A 9 29.91 -37.31 -31.50
CA LYS A 9 29.10 -36.25 -32.14
C LYS A 9 27.62 -36.32 -31.74
N SER A 10 27.07 -37.53 -31.56
CA SER A 10 25.69 -37.72 -31.10
C SER A 10 25.53 -37.25 -29.64
N PHE A 11 26.40 -37.69 -28.74
CA PHE A 11 26.32 -37.34 -27.32
C PHE A 11 26.41 -35.82 -27.08
N LYS A 12 27.30 -35.13 -27.80
CA LYS A 12 27.39 -33.65 -27.73
C LYS A 12 26.10 -32.98 -28.20
N LYS A 13 25.47 -33.45 -29.29
CA LYS A 13 24.19 -32.88 -29.77
C LYS A 13 23.07 -33.07 -28.75
N TRP A 14 22.97 -34.25 -28.14
CA TRP A 14 21.97 -34.53 -27.10
C TRP A 14 22.22 -33.74 -25.82
N PHE A 15 23.48 -33.55 -25.43
CA PHE A 15 23.87 -32.72 -24.31
C PHE A 15 23.54 -31.23 -24.52
N PHE A 16 23.83 -30.69 -25.72
CA PHE A 16 23.42 -29.34 -26.09
C PHE A 16 21.90 -29.18 -26.14
N LEU A 17 21.19 -30.19 -26.66
CA LEU A 17 19.73 -30.19 -26.69
C LEU A 17 19.14 -30.21 -25.27
N SER A 18 19.70 -31.00 -24.35
CA SER A 18 19.25 -31.03 -22.95
C SER A 18 19.50 -29.71 -22.23
N ILE A 19 20.64 -29.06 -22.48
CA ILE A 19 20.92 -27.72 -21.92
C ILE A 19 19.94 -26.69 -22.48
N PHE A 20 19.66 -26.74 -23.79
CA PHE A 20 18.74 -25.82 -24.43
C PHE A 20 17.30 -25.97 -23.88
N ILE A 21 16.83 -27.21 -23.70
CA ILE A 21 15.54 -27.49 -23.07
C ILE A 21 15.52 -27.00 -21.62
N LEU A 22 16.59 -27.20 -20.85
CA LEU A 22 16.68 -26.70 -19.47
C LEU A 22 16.56 -25.18 -19.41
N ILE A 23 17.22 -24.46 -20.31
CA ILE A 23 17.14 -22.99 -20.42
C ILE A 23 15.70 -22.57 -20.74
N ILE A 24 15.02 -23.23 -21.67
CA ILE A 24 13.62 -22.94 -22.00
C ILE A 24 12.71 -23.15 -20.78
N ILE A 25 12.90 -24.24 -20.02
CA ILE A 25 12.12 -24.52 -18.81
C ILE A 25 12.36 -23.44 -17.76
N VAL A 26 13.61 -23.04 -17.52
CA VAL A 26 13.94 -21.97 -16.56
C VAL A 26 13.31 -20.64 -16.99
N LEU A 27 13.36 -20.30 -18.28
CA LEU A 27 12.75 -19.08 -18.80
C LEU A 27 11.22 -19.11 -18.69
N ALA A 28 10.59 -20.25 -19.03
CA ALA A 28 9.14 -20.43 -18.91
C ALA A 28 8.67 -20.38 -17.45
N PHE A 29 9.43 -20.99 -16.54
CA PHE A 29 9.13 -20.96 -15.10
C PHE A 29 9.28 -19.54 -14.52
N ASN A 30 10.31 -18.81 -14.93
CA ASN A 30 10.51 -17.43 -14.50
C ASN A 30 9.44 -16.48 -15.08
N TRP A 31 9.06 -16.66 -16.35
CA TRP A 31 7.93 -15.96 -16.96
C TRP A 31 6.61 -16.27 -16.23
N TRP A 32 6.37 -17.54 -15.90
CA TRP A 32 5.18 -17.96 -15.16
C TRP A 32 5.15 -17.36 -13.75
N LEU A 33 6.29 -17.37 -13.03
CA LEU A 33 6.43 -16.71 -11.73
C LEU A 33 6.12 -15.21 -11.81
N LEU A 34 6.72 -14.49 -12.76
CA LEU A 34 6.51 -13.05 -12.93
C LEU A 34 5.07 -12.71 -13.34
N SER A 35 4.46 -13.52 -14.22
CA SER A 35 3.06 -13.34 -14.63
C SER A 35 2.05 -13.78 -13.57
N SER A 36 2.44 -14.66 -12.64
CA SER A 36 1.61 -15.11 -11.51
C SER A 36 1.67 -14.20 -10.29
N GLN A 37 2.64 -13.27 -10.23
CA GLN A 37 2.68 -12.27 -9.18
C GLN A 37 1.47 -11.35 -9.33
N LYS A 38 0.46 -11.56 -8.47
CA LYS A 38 -0.65 -10.60 -8.30
C LYS A 38 -0.02 -9.25 -8.00
N ILE A 39 -0.28 -8.26 -8.86
CA ILE A 39 0.08 -6.87 -8.57
C ILE A 39 -0.74 -6.48 -7.33
N PRO A 40 -0.09 -6.18 -6.19
CA PRO A 40 -0.80 -5.79 -4.99
C PRO A 40 -1.66 -4.55 -5.27
N PHE A 41 -2.87 -4.52 -4.71
CA PHE A 41 -3.82 -3.41 -4.86
C PHE A 41 -4.37 -3.17 -6.27
N LYS A 42 -4.08 -4.04 -7.27
CA LYS A 42 -4.56 -3.88 -8.65
C LYS A 42 -6.06 -3.64 -8.73
N ASP A 43 -6.82 -4.38 -7.94
CA ASP A 43 -8.29 -4.34 -7.96
C ASP A 43 -8.84 -3.10 -7.24
N LEU A 44 -7.99 -2.40 -6.47
CA LEU A 44 -8.34 -1.13 -5.81
C LEU A 44 -8.07 0.08 -6.70
N VAL A 45 -7.49 -0.11 -7.88
CA VAL A 45 -6.94 0.97 -8.69
C VAL A 45 -8.02 1.48 -9.65
N PRO A 46 -8.58 2.69 -9.46
CA PRO A 46 -9.60 3.22 -10.36
C PRO A 46 -9.06 3.40 -11.78
N GLU A 47 -9.94 3.27 -12.77
CA GLU A 47 -9.56 3.37 -14.18
C GLU A 47 -9.05 4.77 -14.55
N ASN A 48 -9.66 5.81 -13.95
CA ASN A 48 -9.39 7.22 -14.20
C ASN A 48 -8.20 7.79 -13.40
N ARG A 49 -7.39 6.95 -12.74
CA ARG A 49 -6.23 7.42 -11.97
C ARG A 49 -5.24 8.23 -12.80
N VAL A 50 -4.58 9.18 -12.14
CA VAL A 50 -3.44 9.91 -12.71
C VAL A 50 -2.13 9.16 -12.44
N VAL A 51 -1.95 8.68 -11.21
CA VAL A 51 -0.73 7.98 -10.77
C VAL A 51 -1.10 6.77 -9.93
N PHE A 52 -0.37 5.66 -10.14
CA PHE A 52 -0.32 4.53 -9.21
C PHE A 52 1.14 4.22 -8.89
N SER A 53 1.44 4.07 -7.61
CA SER A 53 2.77 3.70 -7.13
C SER A 53 2.66 2.70 -5.99
N LEU A 54 3.55 1.69 -5.99
CA LEU A 54 3.77 0.84 -4.84
C LEU A 54 4.89 1.45 -4.00
N VAL A 55 4.57 1.73 -2.75
CA VAL A 55 5.49 2.34 -1.79
C VAL A 55 5.97 1.26 -0.83
N ASN A 56 7.28 1.01 -0.82
CA ASN A 56 7.89 0.22 0.24
C ASN A 56 7.90 1.08 1.52
N GLN A 57 7.11 0.67 2.50
CA GLN A 57 6.91 1.40 3.75
C GLN A 57 8.23 1.55 4.52
N GLU A 58 9.04 0.49 4.60
CA GLU A 58 10.32 0.53 5.30
C GLU A 58 11.29 1.51 4.64
N ALA A 59 11.35 1.53 3.32
CA ALA A 59 12.15 2.50 2.58
C ALA A 59 11.64 3.93 2.79
N LEU A 60 10.31 4.15 2.80
CA LEU A 60 9.71 5.46 3.03
C LEU A 60 10.05 6.02 4.42
N TYR A 61 9.89 5.21 5.47
CA TYR A 61 10.12 5.66 6.84
C TYR A 61 11.60 5.84 7.19
N ASN A 62 12.49 5.10 6.51
CA ASN A 62 13.93 5.26 6.68
C ASN A 62 14.51 6.40 5.82
N GLN A 63 13.73 7.00 4.91
CA GLN A 63 14.18 8.15 4.13
C GLN A 63 14.20 9.41 4.99
N THR A 64 15.40 9.75 5.47
CA THR A 64 15.69 11.04 6.10
C THR A 64 15.89 12.11 5.03
N SER A 65 14.81 12.78 4.63
CA SER A 65 14.91 14.01 3.84
C SER A 65 14.55 15.21 4.72
N PRO A 66 15.25 16.35 4.62
CA PRO A 66 14.88 17.57 5.32
C PRO A 66 13.42 18.00 5.08
N TYR A 67 12.84 17.60 3.95
CA TYR A 67 11.46 17.91 3.58
C TYR A 67 10.43 16.96 4.21
N THR A 68 10.78 15.69 4.45
CA THR A 68 9.86 14.69 5.05
C THR A 68 9.99 14.60 6.57
N GLN A 69 11.14 15.01 7.10
CA GLN A 69 11.45 14.93 8.53
C GLN A 69 10.41 15.60 9.43
N PRO A 70 9.94 16.84 9.15
CA PRO A 70 8.95 17.49 10.03
C PRO A 70 7.63 16.73 10.12
N ALA A 71 7.18 16.13 9.02
CA ALA A 71 5.98 15.31 9.00
C ALA A 71 6.16 14.01 9.79
N MET A 72 7.31 13.34 9.62
CA MET A 72 7.63 12.13 10.36
C MET A 72 7.80 12.40 11.87
N ASP A 73 8.42 13.51 12.25
CA ASP A 73 8.56 13.93 13.64
C ASP A 73 7.18 14.22 14.26
N LYS A 74 6.29 14.89 13.53
CA LYS A 74 4.91 15.13 14.00
C LYS A 74 4.15 13.82 14.21
N ILE A 75 4.24 12.89 13.27
CA ILE A 75 3.64 11.55 13.42
C ILE A 75 4.22 10.87 14.66
N ASN A 76 5.54 10.75 14.75
CA ASN A 76 6.21 10.11 15.88
C ASN A 76 5.85 10.74 17.22
N ASN A 77 5.62 12.05 17.27
CA ASN A 77 5.20 12.74 18.48
C ASN A 77 3.80 12.32 18.96
N TYR A 78 2.84 12.06 18.05
CA TYR A 78 1.52 11.56 18.45
C TYR A 78 1.61 10.19 19.14
N PHE A 79 2.48 9.30 18.62
CA PHE A 79 2.67 7.95 19.18
C PHE A 79 3.45 7.98 20.49
N LYS A 80 4.54 8.77 20.57
CA LYS A 80 5.34 8.91 21.79
C LYS A 80 4.54 9.41 22.99
N GLN A 81 3.55 10.28 22.76
CA GLN A 81 2.69 10.80 23.83
C GLN A 81 1.82 9.72 24.50
N VAL A 82 1.66 8.55 23.89
CA VAL A 82 0.89 7.41 24.43
C VAL A 82 1.74 6.16 24.63
N ASP A 83 3.07 6.33 24.71
CA ASP A 83 4.05 5.24 24.89
C ASP A 83 3.94 4.15 23.79
N LEU A 84 3.67 4.59 22.57
CA LEU A 84 3.64 3.75 21.37
C LEU A 84 4.76 4.14 20.40
N SER A 85 5.13 3.19 19.56
CA SER A 85 6.07 3.33 18.45
C SER A 85 5.33 3.16 17.14
N PHE A 86 5.43 4.14 16.25
CA PHE A 86 4.81 4.03 14.92
C PHE A 86 5.31 2.78 14.18
N LYS A 87 6.62 2.50 14.24
CA LYS A 87 7.23 1.33 13.60
C LYS A 87 6.71 0.01 14.19
N ASP A 88 6.70 -0.10 15.51
CA ASP A 88 6.43 -1.38 16.18
C ASP A 88 4.94 -1.67 16.34
N ASN A 89 4.09 -0.63 16.38
CA ASN A 89 2.65 -0.76 16.63
C ASN A 89 1.77 -0.50 15.40
N VAL A 90 2.23 0.26 14.40
CA VAL A 90 1.43 0.57 13.20
C VAL A 90 2.06 -0.05 11.96
N GLN A 91 3.31 0.25 11.65
CA GLN A 91 3.96 -0.26 10.44
C GLN A 91 4.03 -1.80 10.44
N SER A 92 4.33 -2.41 11.59
CA SER A 92 4.37 -3.88 11.75
C SER A 92 3.00 -4.56 11.54
N ALA A 93 1.91 -3.81 11.66
CA ALA A 93 0.54 -4.31 11.53
C ALA A 93 0.12 -4.47 10.06
N PHE A 94 0.90 -3.95 9.12
CA PHE A 94 0.65 -4.02 7.68
C PHE A 94 1.73 -4.83 6.96
N LYS A 95 1.45 -5.23 5.72
CA LYS A 95 2.49 -5.74 4.81
C LYS A 95 3.48 -4.63 4.47
N GLN A 96 4.62 -4.99 3.89
CA GLN A 96 5.71 -4.03 3.62
C GLN A 96 5.37 -2.99 2.54
N GLU A 97 4.42 -3.29 1.65
CA GLU A 97 4.04 -2.41 0.55
C GLU A 97 2.73 -1.70 0.87
N ALA A 98 2.60 -0.46 0.41
CA ALA A 98 1.36 0.31 0.41
C ALA A 98 1.09 0.80 -1.02
N GLY A 99 -0.17 0.78 -1.44
CA GLY A 99 -0.59 1.40 -2.69
C GLY A 99 -0.81 2.89 -2.49
N PHE A 100 -0.14 3.73 -3.28
CA PHE A 100 -0.45 5.15 -3.38
C PHE A 100 -1.09 5.44 -4.73
N ILE A 101 -2.24 6.10 -4.72
CA ILE A 101 -2.95 6.49 -5.93
C ILE A 101 -3.30 7.97 -5.85
N LEU A 102 -3.02 8.67 -6.95
CA LEU A 102 -3.44 10.04 -7.18
C LEU A 102 -4.52 10.06 -8.26
N MET A 103 -5.60 10.78 -7.98
CA MET A 103 -6.77 10.91 -8.82
C MET A 103 -6.85 12.31 -9.42
N PRO A 104 -7.61 12.50 -10.52
CA PRO A 104 -7.91 13.83 -11.04
C PRO A 104 -8.67 14.66 -10.00
N ALA A 105 -8.52 15.99 -10.04
CA ALA A 105 -9.25 16.90 -9.18
C ALA A 105 -10.76 16.62 -9.15
N ASN A 106 -11.38 16.81 -7.99
CA ASN A 106 -12.82 16.70 -7.78
C ASN A 106 -13.35 17.90 -6.99
N ASP A 107 -14.63 17.88 -6.65
CA ASP A 107 -15.30 18.98 -5.94
C ASP A 107 -14.77 19.19 -4.51
N GLU A 108 -14.11 18.18 -3.92
CA GLU A 108 -13.56 18.25 -2.57
C GLU A 108 -12.11 18.77 -2.54
N THR A 109 -11.28 18.41 -3.51
CA THR A 109 -9.86 18.76 -3.53
C THR A 109 -9.25 18.73 -4.94
N SER A 110 -8.26 19.59 -5.16
CA SER A 110 -7.48 19.65 -6.40
C SER A 110 -6.53 18.46 -6.58
N PHE A 111 -6.16 17.78 -5.49
CA PHE A 111 -5.23 16.64 -5.51
C PHE A 111 -5.76 15.49 -4.65
N PRO A 112 -6.85 14.82 -5.08
CA PRO A 112 -7.39 13.69 -4.35
C PRO A 112 -6.43 12.52 -4.45
N PHE A 113 -6.07 11.94 -3.32
CA PHE A 113 -5.21 10.78 -3.23
C PHE A 113 -5.77 9.76 -2.26
N PHE A 114 -5.34 8.51 -2.40
CA PHE A 114 -5.50 7.54 -1.32
C PHE A 114 -4.25 6.68 -1.15
N LEU A 115 -4.12 6.18 0.07
CA LEU A 115 -3.14 5.20 0.50
C LEU A 115 -3.90 3.94 0.94
N ALA A 116 -3.53 2.80 0.38
CA ALA A 116 -4.06 1.50 0.77
C ALA A 116 -2.96 0.67 1.42
N PHE A 117 -3.23 0.19 2.62
CA PHE A 117 -2.34 -0.69 3.38
C PHE A 117 -3.03 -2.04 3.56
N GLU A 118 -2.37 -3.12 3.13
CA GLU A 118 -2.87 -4.46 3.40
C GLU A 118 -2.47 -4.90 4.81
N ARG A 119 -3.44 -5.30 5.62
CA ARG A 119 -3.26 -5.68 7.02
C ARG A 119 -2.58 -7.05 7.12
N LYS A 120 -1.72 -7.17 8.13
CA LYS A 120 -1.14 -8.42 8.63
C LYS A 120 -1.69 -8.76 10.02
N ALA A 121 -1.95 -7.74 10.84
CA ALA A 121 -2.54 -7.87 12.17
C ALA A 121 -4.07 -7.90 12.13
N SER A 122 -4.69 -8.24 13.27
CA SER A 122 -6.15 -8.22 13.38
C SER A 122 -6.69 -6.78 13.38
N PHE A 123 -7.96 -6.60 13.00
CA PHE A 123 -8.63 -5.29 13.08
C PHE A 123 -8.61 -4.71 14.50
N GLY A 124 -8.73 -5.58 15.51
CA GLY A 124 -8.74 -5.17 16.92
C GLY A 124 -7.43 -4.52 17.34
N ASP A 125 -6.30 -5.03 16.86
CA ASP A 125 -4.97 -4.51 17.21
C ASP A 125 -4.77 -3.09 16.68
N ILE A 126 -5.11 -2.87 15.40
CA ILE A 126 -5.01 -1.55 14.77
C ILE A 126 -5.98 -0.57 15.42
N LYS A 127 -7.22 -1.00 15.66
CA LYS A 127 -8.22 -0.17 16.34
C LYS A 127 -7.74 0.26 17.73
N SER A 128 -7.17 -0.65 18.52
CA SER A 128 -6.65 -0.31 19.85
C SER A 128 -5.54 0.76 19.78
N VAL A 129 -4.69 0.72 18.76
CA VAL A 129 -3.66 1.74 18.53
C VAL A 129 -4.30 3.08 18.14
N LEU A 130 -5.27 3.08 17.21
CA LEU A 130 -5.99 4.28 16.79
C LEU A 130 -6.73 4.95 17.95
N ASP A 131 -7.46 4.18 18.75
CA ASP A 131 -8.22 4.68 19.91
C ASP A 131 -7.28 5.37 20.94
N LYS A 132 -6.06 4.86 21.12
CA LYS A 132 -5.06 5.47 22.01
C LYS A 132 -4.54 6.79 21.47
N ILE A 133 -4.21 6.87 20.17
CA ILE A 133 -3.68 8.10 19.57
C ILE A 133 -4.77 9.15 19.34
N GLU A 134 -6.04 8.76 19.27
CA GLU A 134 -7.19 9.64 19.03
C GLU A 134 -7.21 10.82 20.00
N VAL A 135 -6.92 10.59 21.28
CA VAL A 135 -6.89 11.65 22.31
C VAL A 135 -5.89 12.76 21.95
N ASN A 136 -4.76 12.40 21.36
CA ASN A 136 -3.75 13.37 20.94
C ASN A 136 -4.06 13.99 19.59
N LEU A 137 -4.61 13.21 18.65
CA LEU A 137 -5.06 13.74 17.37
C LEU A 137 -6.20 14.75 17.53
N LYS A 138 -7.09 14.57 18.50
CA LYS A 138 -8.18 15.51 18.84
C LYS A 138 -7.72 16.92 19.24
N LYS A 139 -6.42 17.10 19.52
CA LYS A 139 -5.83 18.43 19.77
C LYS A 139 -5.69 19.24 18.48
N ASP A 140 -5.57 18.57 17.34
CA ASP A 140 -5.31 19.19 16.04
C ASP A 140 -6.44 18.95 15.02
N TYR A 141 -7.33 17.97 15.27
CA TYR A 141 -8.40 17.57 14.36
C TYR A 141 -9.74 17.40 15.08
N ASN A 142 -10.82 17.78 14.42
CA ASN A 142 -12.18 17.37 14.76
C ASN A 142 -12.44 15.98 14.16
N PHE A 143 -12.95 15.09 14.99
CA PHE A 143 -13.31 13.74 14.61
C PHE A 143 -14.80 13.66 14.34
N SER A 144 -15.19 13.16 13.18
CA SER A 144 -16.55 12.74 12.92
C SER A 144 -16.56 11.34 12.31
N GLN A 145 -17.66 10.63 12.50
CA GLN A 145 -17.82 9.27 12.03
C GLN A 145 -19.12 9.14 11.26
N GLU A 146 -19.06 8.41 10.15
CA GLU A 146 -20.24 8.02 9.41
C GLU A 146 -20.18 6.53 9.04
N LYS A 147 -21.34 5.97 8.67
CA LYS A 147 -21.41 4.62 8.13
C LYS A 147 -21.70 4.67 6.64
N TYR A 148 -20.93 3.93 5.86
CA TYR A 148 -21.16 3.71 4.44
C TYR A 148 -21.05 2.22 4.14
N ARG A 149 -22.10 1.61 3.55
CA ARG A 149 -22.19 0.15 3.34
C ARG A 149 -21.79 -0.69 4.58
N GLN A 150 -22.26 -0.28 5.76
CA GLN A 150 -21.95 -0.90 7.07
C GLN A 150 -20.50 -0.77 7.54
N ILE A 151 -19.63 -0.11 6.78
CA ILE A 151 -18.26 0.24 7.17
C ILE A 151 -18.26 1.58 7.87
N GLU A 152 -17.50 1.66 8.97
CA GLU A 152 -17.23 2.88 9.70
C GLU A 152 -16.17 3.69 8.96
N VAL A 153 -16.55 4.91 8.57
CA VAL A 153 -15.66 5.90 7.96
C VAL A 153 -15.41 6.98 9.00
N THR A 154 -14.14 7.20 9.32
CA THR A 154 -13.73 8.28 10.21
C THR A 154 -13.20 9.44 9.39
N LEU A 155 -13.68 10.63 9.71
CA LEU A 155 -13.31 11.90 9.09
C LEU A 155 -12.52 12.72 10.12
N LEU A 156 -11.44 13.34 9.63
CA LEU A 156 -10.52 14.19 10.38
C LEU A 156 -10.47 15.55 9.71
N ASP A 157 -11.17 16.52 10.29
CA ASP A 157 -11.15 17.91 9.84
C ASP A 157 -10.11 18.68 10.66
N PRO A 158 -9.07 19.29 10.05
CA PRO A 158 -8.10 20.09 10.80
C PRO A 158 -8.80 21.23 11.55
N ILE A 159 -8.49 21.40 12.84
CA ILE A 159 -9.04 22.52 13.65
C ILE A 159 -8.57 23.86 13.10
N TYR A 160 -7.34 23.89 12.59
CA TYR A 160 -6.77 25.03 11.88
C TYR A 160 -6.53 24.63 10.43
N SER A 161 -7.36 25.15 9.52
CA SER A 161 -7.11 25.00 8.09
C SER A 161 -6.18 26.11 7.59
N THR A 162 -5.33 25.75 6.63
CA THR A 162 -4.53 26.67 5.83
C THR A 162 -4.76 26.31 4.38
N ASP A 163 -4.75 27.29 3.47
CA ASP A 163 -5.03 27.10 2.04
C ASP A 163 -4.17 26.01 1.35
N ASN A 164 -3.05 25.60 1.98
CA ASN A 164 -2.11 24.63 1.46
C ASN A 164 -2.28 23.19 2.00
N LEU A 165 -3.20 22.94 2.94
CA LEU A 165 -3.44 21.61 3.50
C LEU A 165 -4.83 21.09 3.10
N PRO A 166 -4.99 19.77 2.89
CA PRO A 166 -6.30 19.19 2.68
C PRO A 166 -7.23 19.55 3.85
N ASN A 167 -8.42 20.02 3.51
CA ASN A 167 -9.44 20.39 4.50
C ASN A 167 -10.06 19.19 5.21
N LEU A 168 -9.76 17.98 4.75
CA LEU A 168 -10.30 16.74 5.27
C LEU A 168 -9.30 15.60 5.03
N TYR A 169 -9.17 14.72 6.02
CA TYR A 169 -8.70 13.36 5.81
C TYR A 169 -9.78 12.37 6.20
N ALA A 170 -9.95 11.31 5.44
CA ALA A 170 -10.88 10.24 5.73
C ALA A 170 -10.13 8.91 5.77
N PHE A 171 -10.51 8.02 6.67
CA PHE A 171 -9.97 6.66 6.70
C PHE A 171 -11.04 5.63 7.04
N ALA A 172 -10.85 4.42 6.52
CA ALA A 172 -11.73 3.29 6.77
C ALA A 172 -10.95 1.96 6.77
N GLN A 173 -11.54 0.97 7.44
CA GLN A 173 -11.09 -0.41 7.47
C GLN A 173 -12.10 -1.27 6.72
N VAL A 174 -11.66 -1.89 5.62
CA VAL A 174 -12.51 -2.67 4.70
C VAL A 174 -11.79 -3.96 4.35
N GLU A 175 -12.38 -5.10 4.70
CA GLU A 175 -11.74 -6.41 4.53
C GLU A 175 -10.27 -6.41 4.99
N ASP A 176 -9.32 -6.80 4.16
CA ASP A 176 -7.90 -6.81 4.54
C ASP A 176 -7.19 -5.46 4.37
N TYR A 177 -7.92 -4.37 4.10
CA TYR A 177 -7.35 -3.07 3.79
C TYR A 177 -7.65 -2.01 4.86
N PHE A 178 -6.64 -1.18 5.13
CA PHE A 178 -6.76 0.12 5.78
C PHE A 178 -6.54 1.19 4.72
N ILE A 179 -7.54 2.03 4.49
CA ILE A 179 -7.52 3.07 3.46
C ILE A 179 -7.47 4.43 4.13
N ILE A 180 -6.57 5.30 3.69
CA ILE A 180 -6.50 6.72 4.07
C ILE A 180 -6.62 7.56 2.80
N THR A 181 -7.38 8.63 2.83
CA THR A 181 -7.54 9.55 1.71
C THR A 181 -7.81 10.96 2.21
N ASN A 182 -7.67 11.94 1.32
CA ASN A 182 -8.13 13.31 1.54
C ASN A 182 -9.44 13.63 0.80
N SER A 183 -10.13 12.61 0.27
CA SER A 183 -11.43 12.76 -0.38
C SER A 183 -12.40 11.68 0.11
N LYS A 184 -13.54 12.10 0.64
CA LYS A 184 -14.59 11.23 1.14
C LYS A 184 -15.30 10.51 0.00
N GLU A 185 -15.52 11.19 -1.12
CA GLU A 185 -16.07 10.57 -2.33
C GLU A 185 -15.17 9.44 -2.82
N LEU A 186 -13.87 9.69 -2.90
CA LEU A 186 -12.89 8.68 -3.30
C LEU A 186 -12.89 7.49 -2.35
N LEU A 187 -12.97 7.72 -1.03
CA LEU A 187 -13.06 6.61 -0.07
C LEU A 187 -14.25 5.68 -0.35
N LYS A 188 -15.41 6.26 -0.68
CA LYS A 188 -16.63 5.51 -0.99
C LYS A 188 -16.49 4.72 -2.29
N GLU A 189 -15.85 5.29 -3.30
CA GLU A 189 -15.52 4.60 -4.54
C GLU A 189 -14.62 3.38 -4.26
N ILE A 190 -13.56 3.55 -3.47
CA ILE A 190 -12.67 2.43 -3.11
C ILE A 190 -13.39 1.37 -2.26
N ILE A 191 -14.26 1.78 -1.33
CA ILE A 191 -15.10 0.85 -0.57
C ILE A 191 -15.96 0.00 -1.53
N ASN A 192 -16.56 0.62 -2.55
CA ASN A 192 -17.37 -0.12 -3.53
C ASN A 192 -16.51 -1.13 -4.31
N LEU A 193 -15.31 -0.72 -4.76
CA LEU A 193 -14.38 -1.61 -5.47
C LEU A 193 -13.92 -2.82 -4.62
N ILE A 194 -13.88 -2.69 -3.29
CA ILE A 194 -13.50 -3.79 -2.41
C ILE A 194 -14.66 -4.77 -2.19
N ILE A 195 -15.88 -4.26 -2.04
CA ILE A 195 -17.05 -5.07 -1.67
C ILE A 195 -17.73 -5.73 -2.89
N ASP A 196 -17.75 -5.04 -4.03
CA ASP A 196 -18.45 -5.46 -5.25
C ASP A 196 -17.58 -6.40 -6.12
#